data_AF-A0A2G2LMN0-F1
#
_entry.id   AF-A0A2G2LMN0-F1
#
_cell.length_a   1.000
_cell.length_b   1.000
_cell.length_c   1.000
_cell.angle_alpha   90.00
_cell.angle_beta   90.00
_cell.angle_gamma   90.00
#
_symmetry.space_group_name_H-M   'P 1'
#
loop_
_entity.id
_entity.type
_entity.pdbx_description
1 polymer ?
#
loop_
_entity_poly.entity_id
_entity_poly.type
_entity_poly.pdbx_seq_one_letter_code
_entity_poly.pdbx_strand_id
1 'polypeptide(L)'
;MDLNTIAPAEGSKKVAKRVGRGIGSGYGKTCGRGHKGQKSRSGGFSKRGFEGGQQPLQRRLPKVGFRSRKASTVAEVRLDTISNIEGVVDLLALKTAGVVSVNTLRAKVIASGDVAKKVTVKGLSVTAGAQKAIEAAGGKVEE
;
A
#
# COMPACT_ATOMS: atom_id res chain seq x y z
N MET A 1 -12.80 38.93 -0.17
CA MET A 1 -12.49 37.67 -0.89
C MET A 1 -13.74 37.35 -1.67
N ASP A 2 -13.73 37.71 -2.94
CA ASP A 2 -14.94 37.72 -3.75
C ASP A 2 -14.98 36.46 -4.60
N LEU A 3 -16.18 35.94 -4.88
CA LEU A 3 -16.36 34.68 -5.58
C LEU A 3 -15.69 34.65 -6.97
N ASN A 4 -15.47 35.81 -7.60
CA ASN A 4 -14.82 35.97 -8.91
C ASN A 4 -13.28 36.09 -8.85
N THR A 5 -12.68 36.12 -7.66
CA THR A 5 -11.22 36.26 -7.48
C THR A 5 -10.50 34.95 -7.13
N ILE A 6 -11.24 33.84 -7.03
CA ILE A 6 -10.70 32.55 -6.62
C ILE A 6 -10.10 31.82 -7.84
N ALA A 7 -8.79 31.62 -7.83
CA ALA A 7 -8.08 30.82 -8.83
C ALA A 7 -7.51 29.53 -8.20
N PRO A 8 -7.47 28.41 -8.95
CA PRO A 8 -6.82 27.19 -8.48
C PRO A 8 -5.29 27.37 -8.47
N ALA A 9 -4.60 26.58 -7.65
CA ALA A 9 -3.13 26.52 -7.69
C ALA A 9 -2.63 26.12 -9.08
N GLU A 10 -1.50 26.69 -9.49
CA GLU A 10 -0.92 26.44 -10.81
C GLU A 10 -0.71 24.94 -11.05
N GLY A 11 -1.12 24.46 -12.23
CA GLY A 11 -0.99 23.04 -12.61
C GLY A 11 -1.97 22.05 -11.96
N SER A 12 -2.77 22.47 -10.97
CA SER A 12 -3.74 21.59 -10.30
C SER A 12 -4.89 21.14 -11.22
N LYS A 13 -5.25 21.94 -12.24
CA LYS A 13 -6.28 21.61 -13.23
C LYS A 13 -5.65 21.43 -14.61
N LYS A 14 -5.64 20.19 -15.10
CA LYS A 14 -5.20 19.85 -16.47
C LYS A 14 -6.38 19.77 -17.42
N VAL A 15 -6.22 20.33 -18.62
CA VAL A 15 -7.24 20.27 -19.68
C VAL A 15 -7.33 18.85 -20.23
N ALA A 16 -8.55 18.33 -20.36
CA ALA A 16 -8.79 16.99 -20.89
C ALA A 16 -8.47 16.91 -22.39
N LYS A 17 -7.91 15.78 -22.82
CA LYS A 17 -7.65 15.51 -24.23
C LYS A 17 -8.97 15.33 -25.01
N ARG A 18 -9.22 16.22 -25.97
CA ARG A 18 -10.40 16.17 -26.85
C ARG A 18 -9.98 15.64 -28.24
N VAL A 19 -10.34 14.41 -28.54
CA VAL A 19 -10.01 13.76 -29.82
C VAL A 19 -11.05 14.05 -30.91
N GLY A 20 -10.66 13.96 -32.18
CA GLY A 20 -11.55 14.17 -33.32
C GLY A 20 -11.98 15.62 -33.49
N ARG A 21 -11.09 16.59 -33.27
CA ARG A 21 -11.35 18.04 -33.36
C ARG A 21 -10.37 18.74 -34.32
N GLY A 22 -10.34 18.29 -35.57
CA GLY A 22 -9.52 18.88 -36.63
C GLY A 22 -8.02 18.54 -36.55
N ILE A 23 -7.27 18.93 -37.59
CA ILE A 23 -5.84 18.61 -37.76
C ILE A 23 -4.98 19.34 -36.72
N GLY A 24 -5.26 20.62 -36.46
CA GLY A 24 -4.49 21.44 -35.51
C GLY A 24 -4.50 20.95 -34.05
N SER A 25 -5.44 20.06 -33.69
CA SER A 25 -5.48 19.44 -32.36
C SER A 25 -4.42 18.34 -32.14
N GLY A 26 -3.76 17.86 -33.21
CA GLY A 26 -2.85 16.70 -33.17
C GLY A 26 -3.55 15.34 -33.00
N TYR A 27 -4.85 15.32 -32.67
CA TYR A 27 -5.66 14.12 -32.45
C TYR A 27 -6.90 14.07 -33.35
N GLY A 28 -6.76 14.51 -34.60
CA GLY A 28 -7.84 14.58 -35.58
C GLY A 28 -8.37 13.22 -36.04
N LYS A 29 -8.30 12.93 -37.34
CA LYS A 29 -9.00 11.83 -38.03
C LYS A 29 -9.02 10.48 -37.30
N THR A 30 -7.87 9.98 -36.84
CA THR A 30 -7.76 8.65 -36.21
C THR A 30 -7.90 8.67 -34.69
N CYS A 31 -8.07 9.85 -34.08
CA CYS A 31 -8.19 10.03 -32.62
C CYS A 31 -7.05 9.37 -31.81
N GLY A 32 -5.86 9.21 -32.42
CA GLY A 32 -4.70 8.54 -31.80
C GLY A 32 -4.74 7.00 -31.81
N ARG A 33 -5.69 6.37 -32.53
CA ARG A 33 -5.83 4.91 -32.62
C ARG A 33 -5.14 4.26 -33.82
N GLY A 34 -4.56 5.06 -34.73
CA GLY A 34 -4.01 4.56 -36.00
C GLY A 34 -5.09 4.13 -37.01
N HIS A 35 -4.73 3.24 -37.94
CA HIS A 35 -5.61 2.80 -39.02
C HIS A 35 -6.06 1.34 -38.86
N LYS A 36 -7.37 1.10 -38.97
CA LYS A 36 -8.00 -0.25 -39.00
C LYS A 36 -7.58 -1.15 -37.81
N GLY A 37 -7.86 -2.44 -37.90
CA GLY A 37 -7.57 -3.42 -36.85
C GLY A 37 -8.55 -3.37 -35.67
N GLN A 38 -8.57 -4.44 -34.87
CA GLN A 38 -9.50 -4.63 -33.75
C GLN A 38 -9.45 -3.45 -32.76
N LYS A 39 -8.26 -3.01 -32.34
CA LYS A 39 -8.07 -1.92 -31.36
C LYS A 39 -8.59 -0.55 -31.82
N SER A 40 -8.78 -0.33 -33.12
CA SER A 40 -9.36 0.92 -33.63
C SER A 40 -10.89 0.97 -33.51
N ARG A 41 -11.56 -0.20 -33.51
CA ARG A 41 -13.02 -0.31 -33.51
C ARG A 41 -13.63 0.08 -32.16
N SER A 42 -14.91 0.44 -32.16
CA SER A 42 -15.66 0.65 -30.92
C SER A 42 -15.74 -0.67 -30.15
N GLY A 43 -15.46 -0.65 -28.84
CA GLY A 43 -15.39 -1.86 -28.01
C GLY A 43 -14.26 -2.84 -28.36
N GLY A 44 -13.33 -2.45 -29.23
CA GLY A 44 -12.24 -3.32 -29.67
C GLY A 44 -11.12 -3.44 -28.64
N PHE A 45 -11.13 -4.50 -27.84
CA PHE A 45 -10.03 -4.84 -26.93
C PHE A 45 -9.82 -6.37 -26.87
N SER A 46 -8.61 -6.78 -26.49
CA SER A 46 -8.33 -8.16 -26.09
C SER A 46 -8.53 -8.29 -24.58
N LYS A 47 -9.06 -9.42 -24.13
CA LYS A 47 -9.19 -9.69 -22.69
C LYS A 47 -7.81 -9.67 -22.03
N ARG A 48 -7.73 -9.20 -20.77
CA ARG A 48 -6.48 -9.19 -20.00
C ARG A 48 -5.95 -10.62 -19.89
N GLY A 49 -4.69 -10.83 -20.29
CA GLY A 49 -4.06 -12.14 -20.32
C GLY A 49 -4.30 -12.96 -21.61
N PHE A 50 -4.89 -12.39 -22.66
CA PHE A 50 -4.96 -13.04 -23.97
C PHE A 50 -3.68 -12.78 -24.80
N GLU A 51 -2.98 -13.86 -25.17
CA GLU A 51 -1.69 -13.84 -25.90
C GLU A 51 -1.84 -14.25 -27.39
N GLY A 52 -2.97 -13.95 -28.02
CA GLY A 52 -3.14 -14.17 -29.47
C GLY A 52 -3.41 -15.62 -29.91
N GLY A 53 -3.70 -16.52 -28.96
CA GLY A 53 -3.97 -17.94 -29.22
C GLY A 53 -2.99 -18.88 -28.51
N GLN A 54 -1.83 -18.35 -28.08
CA GLN A 54 -0.91 -19.08 -27.22
C GLN A 54 -1.53 -19.34 -25.84
N GLN A 55 -1.18 -20.45 -25.19
CA GLN A 55 -1.56 -20.71 -23.79
C GLN A 55 -1.01 -19.57 -22.91
N PRO A 56 -1.84 -18.80 -22.19
CA PRO A 56 -1.35 -17.66 -21.40
C PRO A 56 -0.39 -18.06 -20.29
N LEU A 57 0.53 -17.18 -19.91
CA LEU A 57 1.53 -17.43 -18.85
C LEU A 57 0.92 -17.97 -17.55
N GLN A 58 -0.18 -17.35 -17.09
CA GLN A 58 -0.92 -17.74 -15.89
C GLN A 58 -1.54 -19.15 -15.94
N ARG A 59 -1.58 -19.79 -17.12
CA ARG A 59 -2.01 -21.18 -17.33
C ARG A 59 -0.85 -22.12 -17.62
N ARG A 60 0.34 -21.62 -18.01
CA ARG A 60 1.53 -22.44 -18.24
C ARG A 60 2.18 -22.87 -16.93
N LEU A 61 2.21 -21.96 -15.97
CA LEU A 61 2.83 -22.20 -14.67
C LEU A 61 1.85 -22.91 -13.71
N PRO A 62 2.34 -23.87 -12.90
CA PRO A 62 1.50 -24.52 -11.90
C PRO A 62 1.11 -23.54 -10.79
N LYS A 63 -0.03 -23.81 -10.14
CA LYS A 63 -0.39 -23.12 -8.89
C LYS A 63 0.43 -23.72 -7.76
N VAL A 64 1.02 -22.86 -6.93
CA VAL A 64 1.86 -23.27 -5.79
C VAL A 64 1.49 -22.47 -4.54
N GLY A 65 1.61 -23.13 -3.39
CA GLY A 65 1.38 -22.54 -2.07
C GLY A 65 -0.08 -22.63 -1.57
N PHE A 66 -0.31 -22.06 -0.39
CA PHE A 66 -1.61 -21.93 0.25
C PHE A 66 -1.65 -20.63 1.06
N ARG A 67 -2.85 -20.11 1.35
CA ARG A 67 -3.01 -18.90 2.18
C ARG A 67 -3.29 -19.28 3.63
N SER A 68 -2.37 -18.97 4.53
CA SER A 68 -2.55 -19.19 5.97
C SER A 68 -3.57 -18.22 6.56
N ARG A 69 -4.59 -18.74 7.27
CA ARG A 69 -5.58 -17.92 8.01
C ARG A 69 -4.97 -17.22 9.23
N LYS A 70 -3.88 -17.74 9.78
CA LYS A 70 -3.17 -17.10 10.90
C LYS A 70 -2.42 -15.86 10.45
N ALA A 71 -1.85 -15.88 9.24
CA ALA A 71 -1.06 -14.75 8.72
C ALA A 71 -1.90 -13.47 8.56
N SER A 72 -3.20 -13.57 8.28
CA SER A 72 -4.07 -12.40 8.16
C SER A 72 -4.37 -11.68 9.48
N THR A 73 -4.13 -12.33 10.63
CA THR A 73 -4.39 -11.76 11.96
C THR A 73 -3.11 -11.45 12.74
N VAL A 74 -1.95 -11.59 12.11
CA VAL A 74 -0.64 -11.30 12.70
C VAL A 74 -0.14 -9.99 12.12
N ALA A 75 0.25 -9.06 12.99
CA ALA A 75 0.86 -7.79 12.59
C ALA A 75 2.34 -7.75 13.01
N GLU A 76 3.12 -6.99 12.26
CA GLU A 76 4.50 -6.64 12.60
C GLU A 76 4.53 -5.17 13.03
N VAL A 77 5.25 -4.88 14.11
CA VAL A 77 5.34 -3.55 14.72
C VAL A 77 6.80 -3.15 14.83
N ARG A 78 7.11 -1.91 14.46
CA ARG A 78 8.47 -1.36 14.42
C ARG A 78 8.82 -0.61 15.71
N LEU A 79 10.10 -0.41 15.95
CA LEU A 79 10.63 0.23 17.15
C LEU A 79 10.27 1.72 17.23
N ASP A 80 10.31 2.42 16.10
CA ASP A 80 9.89 3.82 15.96
C ASP A 80 8.40 4.03 16.33
N THR A 81 7.53 3.14 15.87
CA THR A 81 6.08 3.20 16.16
C THR A 81 5.76 3.00 17.64
N ILE A 82 6.57 2.17 18.31
CA ILE A 82 6.43 1.89 19.74
C ILE A 82 6.86 3.08 20.60
N SER A 83 7.83 3.88 20.14
CA SER A 83 8.29 5.07 20.85
C SER A 83 7.25 6.20 20.95
N ASN A 84 6.16 6.12 20.19
CA ASN A 84 5.05 7.07 20.23
C ASN A 84 3.92 6.64 21.18
N ILE A 85 4.00 5.44 21.75
CA ILE A 85 2.99 4.92 22.69
C ILE A 85 3.47 5.21 24.10
N GLU A 86 2.63 5.88 24.87
CA GLU A 86 2.90 6.16 26.28
C GLU A 86 2.48 4.98 27.15
N GLY A 87 3.34 4.58 28.09
CA GLY A 87 3.05 3.52 29.06
C GLY A 87 3.39 2.11 28.57
N VAL A 88 2.54 1.14 28.93
CA VAL A 88 2.74 -0.28 28.63
C VAL A 88 2.22 -0.60 27.23
N VAL A 89 3.08 -1.18 26.40
CA VAL A 89 2.78 -1.55 25.02
C VAL A 89 2.25 -2.96 25.00
N ASP A 90 0.92 -3.06 25.04
CA ASP A 90 0.16 -4.28 24.84
C ASP A 90 -0.61 -4.24 23.50
N LEU A 91 -1.31 -5.32 23.19
CA LEU A 91 -2.08 -5.42 21.94
C LEU A 91 -3.26 -4.43 21.90
N LEU A 92 -3.81 -4.04 23.05
CA LEU A 92 -4.93 -3.09 23.12
C LEU A 92 -4.45 -1.65 22.89
N ALA A 93 -3.31 -1.27 23.47
CA ALA A 93 -2.64 0.01 23.27
C ALA A 93 -2.24 0.18 21.80
N LEU A 94 -1.70 -0.86 21.17
CA LEU A 94 -1.39 -0.84 19.74
C LEU A 94 -2.63 -0.62 18.87
N LYS A 95 -3.78 -1.20 19.24
CA LYS A 95 -5.06 -0.98 18.53
C LYS A 95 -5.60 0.41 18.75
N THR A 96 -5.54 0.90 19.99
CA THR A 96 -6.06 2.21 20.39
C THR A 96 -5.25 3.33 19.73
N ALA A 97 -3.94 3.15 19.63
CA ALA A 97 -3.04 4.06 18.90
C ALA A 97 -3.17 3.96 17.36
N GLY A 98 -4.00 3.06 16.84
CA GLY A 98 -4.19 2.87 15.39
C GLY A 98 -2.98 2.27 14.67
N VAL A 99 -2.00 1.72 15.40
CA VAL A 99 -0.77 1.13 14.84
C VAL A 99 -1.08 -0.23 14.22
N VAL A 100 -2.00 -1.00 14.82
CA VAL A 100 -2.44 -2.30 14.29
C VAL A 100 -3.95 -2.31 14.07
N SER A 101 -4.41 -3.15 13.14
CA SER A 101 -5.85 -3.33 12.89
C SER A 101 -6.57 -3.87 14.12
N VAL A 102 -7.83 -3.48 14.27
CA VAL A 102 -8.74 -4.00 15.32
C VAL A 102 -8.87 -5.54 15.25
N ASN A 103 -8.73 -6.12 14.04
CA ASN A 103 -8.84 -7.56 13.82
C ASN A 103 -7.53 -8.34 14.08
N THR A 104 -6.45 -7.65 14.45
CA THR A 104 -5.17 -8.29 14.79
C THR A 104 -5.31 -9.05 16.10
N LEU A 105 -4.87 -10.31 16.10
CA LEU A 105 -4.88 -11.19 17.27
C LEU A 105 -3.50 -11.34 17.91
N ARG A 106 -2.44 -11.14 17.14
CA ARG A 106 -1.05 -11.24 17.61
C ARG A 106 -0.21 -10.16 16.92
N ALA A 107 0.71 -9.55 17.65
CA ALA A 107 1.68 -8.64 17.09
C ALA A 107 3.10 -9.08 17.43
N LYS A 108 4.01 -8.89 16.48
CA LYS A 108 5.44 -9.17 16.64
C LYS A 108 6.25 -7.89 16.48
N VAL A 109 7.08 -7.58 17.47
CA VAL A 109 7.98 -6.43 17.44
C VAL A 109 9.26 -6.81 16.71
N ILE A 110 9.63 -6.02 15.70
CA ILE A 110 10.81 -6.23 14.85
C ILE A 110 11.82 -5.09 15.00
N ALA A 111 13.10 -5.41 14.80
CA ALA A 111 14.19 -4.45 14.89
C ALA A 111 14.23 -3.60 13.61
N SER A 112 13.46 -2.52 13.59
CA SER A 112 13.42 -1.56 12.50
C SER A 112 13.08 -0.19 13.07
N GLY A 113 13.98 0.77 12.85
CA GLY A 113 13.96 2.07 13.53
C GLY A 113 14.66 2.04 14.89
N ASP A 114 14.68 3.19 15.57
CA ASP A 114 15.35 3.38 16.85
C ASP A 114 14.35 3.58 17.99
N VAL A 115 14.71 3.13 19.20
CA VAL A 115 14.00 3.43 20.44
C VAL A 115 14.95 4.18 21.36
N ALA A 116 14.66 5.46 21.60
CA ALA A 116 15.38 6.25 22.60
C ALA A 116 14.64 6.30 23.95
N LYS A 117 13.34 5.99 23.95
CA LYS A 117 12.49 6.07 25.14
C LYS A 117 12.45 4.73 25.87
N LYS A 118 12.35 4.80 27.20
CA LYS A 118 12.08 3.62 28.01
C LYS A 118 10.66 3.13 27.73
N VAL A 119 10.54 1.91 27.19
CA VAL A 119 9.25 1.29 26.88
C VAL A 119 9.12 -0.07 27.56
N THR A 120 7.94 -0.35 28.08
CA THR A 120 7.58 -1.67 28.62
C THR A 120 6.68 -2.39 27.63
N VAL A 121 7.16 -3.48 27.03
CA VAL A 121 6.41 -4.31 26.08
C VAL A 121 5.85 -5.52 26.82
N LYS A 122 4.55 -5.80 26.69
CA LYS A 122 3.87 -6.88 27.41
C LYS A 122 3.03 -7.76 26.49
N GLY A 123 3.16 -9.09 26.59
CA GLY A 123 2.30 -10.03 25.85
C GLY A 123 2.52 -10.05 24.33
N LEU A 124 3.66 -9.53 23.86
CA LEU A 124 4.00 -9.42 22.44
C LEU A 124 5.26 -10.22 22.14
N SER A 125 5.29 -10.87 20.97
CA SER A 125 6.50 -11.56 20.52
C SER A 125 7.54 -10.53 20.06
N VAL A 126 8.76 -10.58 20.59
CA VAL A 126 9.83 -9.64 20.23
C VAL A 126 10.96 -10.40 19.51
N THR A 127 11.54 -9.83 18.45
CA THR A 127 12.75 -10.42 17.83
C THR A 127 13.97 -10.18 18.71
N ALA A 128 14.97 -11.07 18.62
CA ALA A 128 16.20 -10.94 19.41
C ALA A 128 16.90 -9.56 19.24
N GLY A 129 16.89 -9.00 18.02
CA GLY A 129 17.43 -7.66 17.78
C GLY A 129 16.60 -6.55 18.42
N ALA A 130 15.27 -6.66 18.38
CA ALA A 130 14.37 -5.67 18.98
C ALA A 130 14.45 -5.69 20.50
N GLN A 131 14.57 -6.88 21.10
CA GLN A 131 14.73 -7.02 22.54
C GLN A 131 16.01 -6.31 23.01
N LYS A 132 17.15 -6.54 22.35
CA LYS A 132 18.41 -5.85 22.66
C LYS A 132 18.29 -4.33 22.54
N ALA A 133 17.60 -3.84 21.51
CA ALA A 133 17.39 -2.40 21.32
C ALA A 133 16.51 -1.80 22.43
N ILE A 134 15.44 -2.49 22.84
CA ILE A 134 14.55 -2.06 23.92
C ILE A 134 15.28 -2.06 25.27
N GLU A 135 16.05 -3.11 25.56
CA GLU A 135 16.85 -3.21 26.79
C GLU A 135 17.96 -2.16 26.83
N ALA A 136 18.62 -1.87 25.69
CA ALA A 136 19.61 -0.80 25.59
C ALA A 136 19.02 0.59 25.87
N ALA A 137 17.74 0.81 25.54
CA ALA A 137 16.99 2.02 25.88
C ALA A 137 16.47 2.03 27.35
N GLY A 138 16.83 1.01 28.15
CA GLY A 138 16.38 0.85 29.53
C GLY A 138 14.93 0.36 29.67
N GLY A 139 14.33 -0.13 28.59
CA GLY A 139 13.01 -0.74 28.53
C GLY A 139 12.97 -2.16 29.10
N LYS A 140 11.77 -2.74 29.18
CA LYS A 140 11.54 -4.10 29.69
C LYS A 140 10.59 -4.86 28.78
N VAL A 141 10.88 -6.13 28.53
CA VAL A 141 9.97 -7.06 27.85
C VAL A 141 9.41 -8.01 28.90
N GLU A 142 8.09 -8.02 29.05
CA GLU A 142 7.34 -8.92 29.92
C GLU A 142 6.52 -9.89 29.06
N GLU A 143 6.48 -11.16 29.47
CA GLU A 143 5.68 -12.20 28.80
C GLU A 143 4.18 -11.94 28.89
#